data_AF-A0A2B7ZUN5-F1
#
_entry.id   AF-A0A2B7ZUN5-F1
#
_cell.length_a   1.000
_cell.length_b   1.000
_cell.length_c   1.000
_cell.angle_alpha   90.00
_cell.angle_beta   90.00
_cell.angle_gamma   90.00
#
_symmetry.space_group_name_H-M   'P 1'
#
loop_
_entity.id
_entity.type
_entity.pdbx_description
1 polymer ?
#
loop_
_entity_poly.entity_id
_entity_poly.type
_entity_poly.pdbx_seq_one_letter_code
_entity_poly.pdbx_strand_id
1 'polypeptide(L)'
;MKRRSLLWTISKTNPFWKTCYPPNHWNCRSAVRQLNSGTDSVRVTPEGNLKHIDIKPMFRINMVGLVFSPDHPYFKEAPEWVIKQGQSSQREVYEHISAERFMGKSIMAEGVGKVEITRKGIREILNQPIDGKLWNLKNHLVFVLDALLNNIESVSEASLSHKPKEAALDVMYRYLKFKGLPQPTGVLRCNQNQTIHFYSITKNKNAD
;
A
#
# COMPACT_ATOMS: atom_id res chain seq x y z
N MET A 1 -16.53 -20.37 37.39
CA MET A 1 -15.97 -19.01 37.27
C MET A 1 -16.79 -18.23 36.23
N LYS A 2 -17.62 -17.25 36.63
CA LYS A 2 -18.41 -16.44 35.68
C LYS A 2 -17.45 -15.49 34.93
N ARG A 3 -17.19 -15.74 33.64
CA ARG A 3 -16.50 -14.77 32.78
C ARG A 3 -17.39 -13.54 32.67
N ARG A 4 -17.07 -12.46 33.38
CA ARG A 4 -17.66 -11.15 33.13
C ARG A 4 -17.05 -10.60 31.84
N SER A 5 -17.65 -10.93 30.70
CA SER A 5 -17.34 -10.23 29.45
C SER A 5 -17.84 -8.80 29.58
N LEU A 6 -16.93 -7.82 29.59
CA LEU A 6 -17.28 -6.42 29.41
C LEU A 6 -17.73 -6.25 27.95
N LEU A 7 -19.03 -6.44 27.71
CA LEU A 7 -19.65 -6.20 26.41
C LEU A 7 -19.97 -4.72 26.30
N TRP A 8 -19.02 -3.95 25.76
CA TRP A 8 -19.27 -2.60 25.29
C TRP A 8 -19.97 -2.70 23.94
N THR A 9 -21.12 -2.03 23.79
CA THR A 9 -21.82 -1.96 22.51
C THR A 9 -22.01 -0.49 22.20
N ILE A 10 -21.34 -0.01 21.16
CA ILE A 10 -21.30 1.40 20.81
C ILE A 10 -21.50 1.54 19.31
N SER A 11 -22.00 2.70 18.89
CA SER A 11 -22.16 3.02 17.47
C SER A 11 -20.83 2.85 16.72
N LYS A 12 -20.90 2.37 15.47
CA LYS A 12 -19.72 2.20 14.58
C LYS A 12 -18.95 3.50 14.35
N THR A 13 -19.64 4.64 14.37
CA THR A 13 -19.03 5.95 14.15
C THR A 13 -18.48 6.58 15.42
N ASN A 14 -18.61 5.92 16.57
CA ASN A 14 -18.15 6.47 17.84
C ASN A 14 -16.62 6.65 17.85
N PRO A 15 -16.09 7.82 18.27
CA PRO A 15 -14.64 8.08 18.33
C PRO A 15 -13.83 7.08 19.15
N PHE A 16 -14.44 6.38 20.11
CA PHE A 16 -13.81 5.30 20.88
C PHE A 16 -13.07 4.29 20.00
N TRP A 17 -13.63 3.95 18.82
CA TRP A 17 -13.01 2.98 17.94
C TRP A 17 -11.70 3.46 17.32
N LYS A 18 -11.45 4.77 17.24
CA LYS A 18 -10.18 5.30 16.74
C LYS A 18 -9.00 5.01 17.66
N THR A 19 -9.28 4.80 18.96
CA THR A 19 -8.25 4.55 19.97
C THR A 19 -8.22 3.09 20.41
N CYS A 20 -9.39 2.44 20.47
CA CYS A 20 -9.56 1.13 21.10
C CYS A 20 -9.77 -0.03 20.10
N TYR A 21 -9.88 0.27 18.80
CA TYR A 21 -9.90 -0.73 17.73
C TYR A 21 -8.60 -0.67 16.92
N PRO A 22 -8.04 -1.81 16.44
CA PRO A 22 -8.35 -3.18 16.91
C PRO A 22 -8.12 -3.30 18.42
N PRO A 23 -8.66 -4.33 19.12
CA PRO A 23 -8.52 -4.44 20.57
C PRO A 23 -7.07 -4.54 21.02
N ASN A 24 -6.48 -3.40 21.36
CA ASN A 24 -5.04 -3.24 21.57
C ASN A 24 -4.64 -3.28 23.05
N HIS A 25 -5.35 -4.09 23.85
CA HIS A 25 -5.06 -4.21 25.28
C HIS A 25 -4.01 -5.29 25.53
N TRP A 26 -3.10 -5.01 26.47
CA TRP A 26 -2.11 -5.97 26.90
C TRP A 26 -2.75 -7.25 27.43
N ASN A 27 -2.29 -8.41 26.94
CA ASN A 27 -2.76 -9.74 27.33
C ASN A 27 -4.28 -9.95 27.22
N CYS A 28 -4.94 -9.22 26.31
CA CYS A 28 -6.38 -9.33 26.11
C CYS A 28 -6.70 -10.02 24.77
N ARG A 29 -7.43 -11.14 24.82
CA ARG A 29 -8.04 -11.74 23.64
C ARG A 29 -9.46 -11.20 23.48
N SER A 30 -9.56 -9.94 23.07
CA SER A 30 -10.84 -9.31 22.78
C SER A 30 -11.26 -9.60 21.33
N ALA A 31 -12.54 -9.91 21.14
CA ALA A 31 -13.14 -10.03 19.82
C ALA A 31 -14.21 -8.95 19.69
N VAL A 32 -14.27 -8.29 18.53
CA VAL A 32 -15.30 -7.30 18.22
C VAL A 32 -16.24 -7.90 17.20
N ARG A 33 -17.54 -7.75 17.44
CA ARG A 33 -18.58 -8.15 16.52
C ARG A 33 -19.39 -6.92 16.15
N GLN A 34 -19.59 -6.70 14.86
CA GLN A 34 -20.53 -5.69 14.38
C GLN A 34 -21.93 -6.33 14.34
N LEU A 35 -22.91 -5.66 14.97
CA LEU A 35 -24.30 -6.07 14.97
C LEU A 35 -25.12 -5.07 14.13
N ASN A 36 -26.22 -5.53 13.52
CA ASN A 36 -27.10 -4.67 12.72
C ASN A 36 -28.00 -3.79 13.60
N SER A 37 -28.31 -4.23 14.82
CA SER A 37 -29.06 -3.49 15.83
C SER A 37 -28.71 -4.00 17.23
N GLY A 38 -29.10 -3.26 18.27
CA GLY A 38 -29.08 -3.79 19.63
C GLY A 38 -30.08 -4.95 19.75
N THR A 39 -29.72 -5.99 20.50
CA THR A 39 -30.61 -7.12 20.82
C THR A 39 -31.07 -7.02 22.26
N ASP A 40 -32.09 -7.79 22.67
CA ASP A 40 -32.53 -7.85 24.09
C ASP A 40 -31.39 -8.23 25.06
N SER A 41 -30.40 -8.96 24.56
CA SER A 41 -29.19 -9.38 25.26
C SER A 41 -28.01 -8.40 25.16
N VAL A 42 -28.08 -7.39 24.29
CA VAL A 42 -26.97 -6.48 23.97
C VAL A 42 -27.50 -5.05 23.83
N ARG A 43 -27.44 -4.29 24.93
CA ARG A 43 -27.85 -2.88 24.96
C ARG A 43 -26.69 -1.97 24.57
N VAL A 44 -26.99 -0.94 23.78
CA VAL A 44 -26.03 0.13 23.48
C VAL A 44 -25.62 0.78 24.80
N THR A 45 -24.31 0.85 25.06
CA THR A 45 -23.74 1.54 26.21
C THR A 45 -24.13 3.01 26.11
N PRO A 46 -24.82 3.58 27.12
CA PRO A 46 -25.18 5.00 27.11
C PRO A 46 -23.96 5.89 26.96
N GLU A 47 -24.15 7.04 26.33
CA GLU A 47 -23.11 8.05 26.19
C GLU A 47 -22.64 8.51 27.59
N GLY A 48 -21.33 8.63 27.79
CA GLY A 48 -20.71 8.91 29.09
C GLY A 48 -20.45 7.69 29.99
N ASN A 49 -21.07 6.53 29.73
CA ASN A 49 -20.79 5.31 30.49
C ASN A 49 -19.59 4.51 29.97
N LEU A 50 -18.99 4.94 28.85
CA LEU A 50 -17.76 4.37 28.32
C LEU A 50 -16.63 4.56 29.33
N LYS A 51 -16.15 3.45 29.91
CA LYS A 51 -14.96 3.52 30.77
C LYS A 51 -13.78 3.95 29.94
N HIS A 52 -13.06 4.95 30.45
CA HIS A 52 -11.76 5.29 29.89
C HIS A 52 -10.84 4.08 30.03
N ILE A 53 -10.24 3.69 28.92
CA ILE A 53 -9.24 2.63 28.86
C ILE A 53 -7.91 3.32 28.62
N ASP A 54 -6.98 3.18 29.57
CA ASP A 54 -5.62 3.65 29.38
C ASP A 54 -4.85 2.70 28.44
N ILE A 55 -4.88 3.01 27.15
CA ILE A 55 -4.08 2.31 26.14
C ILE A 55 -2.69 2.94 26.14
N LYS A 56 -1.68 2.13 26.52
CA LYS A 56 -0.27 2.56 26.49
C LYS A 56 0.10 3.11 25.10
N PRO A 57 0.90 4.19 25.01
CA PRO A 57 1.26 4.81 23.73
C PRO A 57 1.75 3.83 22.65
N MET A 58 2.54 2.83 23.05
CA MET A 58 3.08 1.79 22.15
C MET A 58 2.01 0.94 21.45
N PHE A 59 0.77 0.89 21.95
CA PHE A 59 -0.31 0.12 21.33
C PHE A 59 -1.27 0.97 20.48
N ARG A 60 -1.07 2.29 20.42
CA ARG A 60 -1.90 3.20 19.62
C ARG A 60 -1.53 3.22 18.13
N ILE A 61 -0.34 2.70 17.79
CA ILE A 61 0.23 2.68 16.44
C ILE A 61 -0.27 1.52 15.55
N ASN A 62 -0.95 0.51 16.11
CA ASN A 62 -1.48 -0.58 15.30
C ASN A 62 -2.48 -0.08 14.23
N MET A 63 -3.10 1.09 14.46
CA MET A 63 -3.96 1.76 13.48
C MET A 63 -3.23 2.27 12.23
N VAL A 64 -1.91 2.48 12.32
CA VAL A 64 -1.06 2.78 11.16
C VAL A 64 -0.39 1.53 10.58
N GLY A 65 -0.78 0.33 11.04
CA GLY A 65 -0.27 -0.95 10.55
C GLY A 65 1.12 -1.32 11.06
N LEU A 66 1.62 -0.65 12.11
CA LEU A 66 2.92 -0.92 12.69
C LEU A 66 2.79 -1.54 14.08
N VAL A 67 3.56 -2.62 14.32
CA VAL A 67 3.65 -3.28 15.63
C VAL A 67 4.49 -2.46 16.62
N PHE A 68 5.51 -1.77 16.13
CA PHE A 68 6.41 -0.90 16.91
C PHE A 68 6.42 0.51 16.31
N SER A 69 6.59 1.53 17.15
CA SER A 69 6.56 2.92 16.67
C SER A 69 7.83 3.21 15.87
N PRO A 70 7.84 4.14 14.91
CA PRO A 70 9.05 4.50 14.18
C PRO A 70 10.21 4.93 15.09
N ASP A 71 9.91 5.48 16.27
CA ASP A 71 10.90 5.88 17.27
C ASP A 71 11.41 4.73 18.16
N HIS A 72 10.89 3.51 17.98
CA HIS A 72 11.31 2.36 18.79
C HIS A 72 12.77 1.99 18.49
N PRO A 73 13.56 1.52 19.49
CA PRO A 73 14.96 1.11 19.28
C PRO A 73 15.14 0.10 18.14
N TYR A 74 14.15 -0.76 17.88
CA TYR A 74 14.14 -1.70 16.74
C TYR A 74 14.21 -1.04 15.36
N PHE A 75 13.93 0.26 15.25
CA PHE A 75 14.13 1.02 14.01
C PHE A 75 15.23 2.06 14.15
N LYS A 76 15.28 2.79 15.27
CA LYS A 76 16.22 3.89 15.48
C LYS A 76 17.66 3.42 15.67
N GLU A 77 17.85 2.32 16.41
CA GLU A 77 19.16 1.78 16.77
C GLU A 77 19.47 0.50 15.99
N ALA A 78 18.61 0.13 15.03
CA ALA A 78 18.86 -1.01 14.17
C ALA A 78 20.15 -0.80 13.37
N PRO A 79 21.07 -1.78 13.38
CA PRO A 79 22.23 -1.74 12.50
C PRO A 79 21.80 -1.60 11.04
N GLU A 80 22.57 -0.86 10.24
CA GLU A 80 22.24 -0.57 8.84
C GLU A 80 22.02 -1.85 8.01
N TRP A 81 22.78 -2.91 8.30
CA TRP A 81 22.62 -4.20 7.62
C TRP A 81 21.27 -4.88 7.93
N VAL A 82 20.72 -4.72 9.14
CA VAL A 82 19.39 -5.23 9.50
C VAL A 82 18.31 -4.47 8.74
N ILE A 83 18.45 -3.14 8.62
CA ILE A 83 17.53 -2.30 7.85
C ILE A 83 17.55 -2.73 6.37
N LYS A 84 18.74 -2.91 5.78
CA LYS A 84 18.89 -3.38 4.39
C LYS A 84 18.29 -4.77 4.18
N GLN A 85 18.53 -5.69 5.10
CA GLN A 85 17.96 -7.04 5.04
C GLN A 85 16.43 -6.99 5.13
N GLY A 86 15.88 -6.23 6.08
CA GLY A 86 14.45 -6.04 6.24
C GLY A 86 13.79 -5.43 5.00
N GLN A 87 14.42 -4.43 4.39
CA GLN A 87 13.96 -3.85 3.12
C GLN A 87 13.99 -4.87 1.97
N SER A 88 15.00 -5.73 1.90
CA SER A 88 15.07 -6.80 0.91
C SER A 88 13.94 -7.81 1.10
N SER A 89 13.75 -8.31 2.32
CA SER A 89 12.67 -9.25 2.65
C SER A 89 11.29 -8.63 2.41
N GLN A 90 11.12 -7.34 2.69
CA GLN A 90 9.87 -6.63 2.39
C GLN A 90 9.59 -6.60 0.88
N ARG A 91 10.60 -6.35 0.05
CA ARG A 91 10.44 -6.37 -1.42
C ARG A 91 10.04 -7.75 -1.93
N GLU A 92 10.62 -8.82 -1.37
CA GLU A 92 10.26 -10.20 -1.74
C GLU A 92 8.79 -10.50 -1.45
N VAL A 93 8.32 -10.11 -0.26
CA VAL A 93 6.89 -10.25 0.12
C VAL A 93 6.00 -9.43 -0.81
N TYR A 94 6.38 -8.19 -1.12
CA TYR A 94 5.60 -7.30 -1.98
C TYR A 94 5.55 -7.84 -3.41
N GLU A 95 6.67 -8.36 -3.93
CA GLU A 95 6.71 -9.01 -5.24
C GLU A 95 5.76 -10.19 -5.25
N HIS A 96 5.82 -11.07 -4.24
CA HIS A 96 5.00 -12.27 -4.16
C HIS A 96 3.49 -11.92 -4.16
N ILE A 97 3.03 -11.09 -3.23
CA ILE A 97 1.62 -10.70 -3.10
C ILE A 97 1.12 -10.02 -4.39
N SER A 98 1.92 -9.12 -4.96
CA SER A 98 1.53 -8.39 -6.17
C SER A 98 1.52 -9.29 -7.40
N ALA A 99 2.47 -10.22 -7.49
CA ALA A 99 2.51 -11.21 -8.56
C ALA A 99 1.30 -12.13 -8.49
N GLU A 100 0.91 -12.63 -7.33
CA GLU A 100 -0.33 -13.41 -7.17
C GLU A 100 -1.56 -12.61 -7.61
N ARG A 101 -1.60 -11.31 -7.29
CA ARG A 101 -2.72 -10.45 -7.65
C ARG A 101 -2.78 -10.15 -9.15
N PHE A 102 -1.65 -9.90 -9.82
CA PHE A 102 -1.65 -9.28 -11.16
C PHE A 102 -1.02 -10.13 -12.28
N MET A 103 -0.26 -11.17 -11.98
CA MET A 103 0.41 -11.95 -13.01
C MET A 103 -0.58 -12.62 -13.97
N GLY A 104 -0.32 -12.49 -15.27
CA GLY A 104 -1.19 -13.03 -16.33
C GLY A 104 -2.49 -12.25 -16.50
N LYS A 105 -2.71 -11.18 -15.71
CA LYS A 105 -3.83 -10.28 -15.88
C LYS A 105 -3.46 -9.12 -16.79
N SER A 106 -4.47 -8.62 -17.47
CA SER A 106 -4.39 -7.39 -18.23
C SER A 106 -5.46 -6.44 -17.74
N ILE A 107 -5.13 -5.16 -17.71
CA ILE A 107 -6.00 -4.10 -17.24
C ILE A 107 -6.26 -3.17 -18.42
N MET A 108 -7.54 -2.90 -18.69
CA MET A 108 -7.91 -1.90 -19.68
C MET A 108 -7.73 -0.51 -19.07
N ALA A 109 -6.90 0.31 -19.69
CA ALA A 109 -6.64 1.68 -19.29
C ALA A 109 -7.15 2.64 -20.36
N GLU A 110 -7.98 3.61 -19.97
CA GLU A 110 -8.53 4.62 -20.87
C GLU A 110 -7.40 5.44 -21.51
N GLY A 111 -7.48 5.68 -22.82
CA GLY A 111 -6.45 6.40 -23.58
C GLY A 111 -5.15 5.63 -23.82
N VAL A 112 -5.01 4.40 -23.30
CA VAL A 112 -3.81 3.55 -23.45
C VAL A 112 -4.13 2.23 -24.15
N GLY A 113 -5.21 1.57 -23.74
CA GLY A 113 -5.58 0.22 -24.19
C GLY A 113 -5.27 -0.85 -23.16
N LYS A 114 -5.06 -2.08 -23.62
CA LYS A 114 -4.81 -3.27 -22.78
C LYS A 114 -3.37 -3.25 -22.25
N VAL A 115 -3.22 -3.14 -20.93
CA VAL A 115 -1.91 -3.12 -20.25
C VAL A 115 -1.69 -4.45 -19.51
N GLU A 116 -0.61 -5.14 -19.82
CA GLU A 116 -0.22 -6.38 -19.16
C GLU A 116 0.71 -6.12 -17.98
N ILE A 117 0.45 -6.80 -16.86
CA ILE A 117 1.31 -6.72 -15.68
C ILE A 117 2.19 -7.96 -15.64
N THR A 118 3.49 -7.75 -15.72
CA THR A 118 4.49 -8.82 -15.71
C THR A 118 5.24 -8.86 -14.38
N ARG A 119 5.77 -10.03 -14.01
CA ARG A 119 6.67 -10.15 -12.85
C ARG A 119 7.89 -9.23 -12.98
N LYS A 120 8.40 -9.06 -14.20
CA LYS A 120 9.50 -8.13 -14.49
C LYS A 120 9.10 -6.68 -14.17
N GLY A 121 7.92 -6.24 -14.59
CA GLY A 121 7.40 -4.92 -14.27
C GLY A 121 7.23 -4.70 -12.76
N ILE A 122 6.67 -5.68 -12.05
CA ILE A 122 6.55 -5.65 -10.58
C ILE A 122 7.92 -5.49 -9.91
N ARG A 123 8.92 -6.28 -10.34
CA ARG A 123 10.30 -6.18 -9.84
C ARG A 123 10.92 -4.83 -10.10
N GLU A 124 10.74 -4.29 -11.30
CA GLU A 124 11.26 -2.96 -11.66
C GLU A 124 10.66 -1.86 -10.79
N ILE A 125 9.34 -1.89 -10.52
CA ILE A 125 8.70 -0.96 -9.59
C ILE A 125 9.38 -1.01 -8.22
N LEU A 126 9.59 -2.21 -7.66
CA LEU A 126 10.15 -2.39 -6.31
C LEU A 126 11.64 -2.02 -6.25
N ASN A 127 12.41 -2.28 -7.31
CA ASN A 127 13.86 -2.08 -7.33
C ASN A 127 14.30 -0.67 -7.73
N GLN A 128 13.50 0.08 -8.50
CA GLN A 128 13.94 1.39 -8.97
C GLN A 128 14.08 2.41 -7.82
N PRO A 129 15.20 3.14 -7.74
CA PRO A 129 15.38 4.16 -6.71
C PRO A 129 14.42 5.33 -6.98
N ILE A 130 13.67 5.73 -5.95
CA ILE A 130 12.94 6.99 -5.91
C ILE A 130 13.41 7.75 -4.67
N ASP A 131 13.29 9.08 -4.67
CA ASP A 131 13.64 9.92 -3.52
C ASP A 131 13.10 9.33 -2.22
N GLY A 132 13.92 9.34 -1.16
CA GLY A 132 13.68 8.56 0.06
C GLY A 132 12.31 8.79 0.72
N LYS A 133 11.71 9.98 0.57
CA LYS A 133 10.36 10.28 1.09
C LYS A 133 9.25 9.53 0.34
N LEU A 134 9.45 9.19 -0.93
CA LEU A 134 8.48 8.51 -1.79
C LEU A 134 8.70 6.99 -1.85
N TRP A 135 9.78 6.48 -1.25
CA TRP A 135 10.15 5.06 -1.30
C TRP A 135 9.01 4.14 -0.86
N ASN A 136 8.44 4.40 0.32
CA ASN A 136 7.35 3.61 0.87
C ASN A 136 6.09 3.75 0.03
N LEU A 137 5.75 4.97 -0.41
CA LEU A 137 4.58 5.22 -1.25
C LEU A 137 4.67 4.40 -2.55
N LYS A 138 5.77 4.49 -3.28
CA LYS A 138 6.02 3.75 -4.52
C LYS A 138 5.87 2.24 -4.32
N ASN A 139 6.44 1.69 -3.25
CA ASN A 139 6.31 0.26 -2.97
C ASN A 139 4.87 -0.13 -2.63
N HIS A 140 4.05 0.75 -2.06
CA HIS A 140 2.62 0.47 -1.85
C HIS A 140 1.79 0.58 -3.14
N LEU A 141 2.20 1.43 -4.09
CA LEU A 141 1.50 1.61 -5.37
C LEU A 141 1.44 0.32 -6.20
N VAL A 142 2.38 -0.60 -6.01
CA VAL A 142 2.37 -1.92 -6.66
C VAL A 142 1.10 -2.73 -6.34
N PHE A 143 0.46 -2.50 -5.19
CA PHE A 143 -0.74 -3.22 -4.77
C PHE A 143 -2.02 -2.69 -5.41
N VAL A 144 -1.97 -1.51 -6.02
CA VAL A 144 -3.13 -0.75 -6.51
C VAL A 144 -2.95 -0.34 -7.99
N LEU A 145 -2.22 -1.15 -8.76
CA LEU A 145 -1.96 -0.89 -10.19
C LEU A 145 -3.25 -0.76 -11.02
N ASP A 146 -4.29 -1.51 -10.66
CA ASP A 146 -5.64 -1.39 -11.24
C ASP A 146 -6.25 0.00 -11.01
N ALA A 147 -6.25 0.47 -9.76
CA ALA A 147 -6.76 1.79 -9.43
C ALA A 147 -5.93 2.90 -10.10
N LEU A 148 -4.61 2.73 -10.19
CA LEU A 148 -3.73 3.69 -10.88
C LEU A 148 -4.04 3.78 -12.37
N LEU A 149 -4.19 2.63 -13.04
CA LEU A 149 -4.49 2.58 -14.47
C LEU A 149 -5.89 3.11 -14.80
N ASN A 150 -6.84 3.02 -13.86
CA ASN A 150 -8.16 3.62 -13.99
C ASN A 150 -8.19 5.12 -13.64
N ASN A 151 -7.08 5.67 -13.11
CA ASN A 151 -7.01 7.04 -12.60
C ASN A 151 -5.93 7.88 -13.32
N ILE A 152 -5.77 7.64 -14.63
CA ILE A 152 -4.84 8.37 -15.48
C ILE A 152 -5.36 9.80 -15.73
N GLU A 153 -4.50 10.79 -15.55
CA GLU A 153 -4.75 12.20 -15.88
C GLU A 153 -4.31 12.51 -17.30
N SER A 154 -3.09 12.09 -17.67
CA SER A 154 -2.53 12.31 -19.00
C SER A 154 -1.51 11.24 -19.36
N VAL A 155 -1.33 11.05 -20.67
CA VAL A 155 -0.32 10.15 -21.24
C VAL A 155 0.61 10.98 -22.12
N SER A 156 1.92 10.85 -21.91
CA SER A 156 2.94 11.43 -22.79
C SER A 156 3.85 10.35 -23.33
N GLU A 157 4.30 10.47 -24.58
CA GLU A 157 5.18 9.50 -25.22
C GLU A 157 6.61 10.03 -25.25
N ALA A 158 7.60 9.15 -24.98
CA ALA A 158 8.99 9.48 -25.26
C ALA A 158 9.76 8.25 -25.71
N SER A 159 10.54 8.42 -26.79
CA SER A 159 11.52 7.43 -27.25
C SER A 159 12.78 7.56 -26.39
N LEU A 160 13.17 6.52 -25.65
CA LEU A 160 14.44 6.50 -24.93
C LEU A 160 15.53 5.92 -25.83
N SER A 161 16.26 6.77 -26.55
CA SER A 161 17.51 6.40 -27.23
C SER A 161 18.68 6.42 -26.23
N HIS A 162 18.63 5.61 -25.17
CA HIS A 162 19.73 5.59 -24.21
C HIS A 162 19.93 4.22 -23.55
N LYS A 163 20.57 3.32 -24.29
CA LYS A 163 21.56 2.36 -23.77
C LYS A 163 22.35 1.76 -24.96
N PRO A 164 23.69 1.89 -25.00
CA PRO A 164 24.53 1.31 -26.06
C PRO A 164 24.66 -0.23 -25.98
N LYS A 165 23.96 -0.90 -25.07
CA LYS A 165 24.06 -2.36 -24.85
C LYS A 165 22.88 -3.18 -25.37
N GLU A 166 21.84 -2.54 -25.90
CA GLU A 166 20.74 -3.21 -26.61
C GLU A 166 20.50 -2.51 -27.95
N ALA A 167 21.53 -2.51 -28.80
CA ALA A 167 21.36 -2.20 -30.22
C ALA A 167 20.58 -3.35 -30.88
N ALA A 168 19.25 -3.37 -30.76
CA ALA A 168 18.41 -4.25 -31.60
C ALA A 168 16.91 -3.95 -31.65
N LEU A 169 16.29 -3.23 -30.70
CA LEU A 169 14.82 -3.11 -30.70
C LEU A 169 14.39 -1.68 -30.35
N ASP A 170 13.67 -1.06 -31.27
CA ASP A 170 13.02 0.25 -31.12
C ASP A 170 11.91 0.14 -30.06
N VAL A 171 12.26 0.32 -28.79
CA VAL A 171 11.34 0.20 -27.66
C VAL A 171 10.79 1.57 -27.31
N MET A 172 9.48 1.73 -27.49
CA MET A 172 8.76 2.95 -27.13
C MET A 172 8.27 2.91 -25.69
N TYR A 173 8.37 4.05 -24.99
CA TYR A 173 7.85 4.20 -23.63
C TYR A 173 6.76 5.25 -23.57
N ARG A 174 5.71 4.96 -22.80
CA ARG A 174 4.65 5.92 -22.46
C ARG A 174 4.70 6.23 -20.97
N TYR A 175 4.52 7.49 -20.63
CA TYR A 175 4.56 8.00 -19.26
C TYR A 175 3.15 8.41 -18.84
N LEU A 176 2.74 7.95 -17.67
CA LEU A 176 1.41 8.15 -17.11
C LEU A 176 1.48 9.12 -15.94
N LYS A 177 0.75 10.23 -16.04
CA LYS A 177 0.45 11.09 -14.89
C LYS A 177 -0.85 10.59 -14.27
N PHE A 178 -0.88 10.45 -12.94
CA PHE A 178 -2.07 9.99 -12.22
C PHE A 178 -2.76 11.15 -11.52
N LYS A 179 -4.10 11.16 -11.52
CA LYS A 179 -4.88 12.24 -10.88
C LYS A 179 -4.60 12.26 -9.37
N GLY A 180 -4.25 13.42 -8.83
CA GLY A 180 -3.94 13.60 -7.42
C GLY A 180 -2.59 13.03 -6.97
N LEU A 181 -1.80 12.49 -7.90
CA LEU A 181 -0.43 12.00 -7.67
C LEU A 181 0.51 12.60 -8.74
N PRO A 182 0.86 13.91 -8.63
CA PRO A 182 1.75 14.57 -9.60
C PRO A 182 3.16 13.93 -9.64
N GLN A 183 3.52 13.28 -8.53
CA GLN A 183 4.64 12.37 -8.35
C GLN A 183 4.09 11.15 -7.60
N PRO A 184 4.44 9.90 -7.95
CA PRO A 184 5.31 9.44 -9.04
C PRO A 184 4.58 9.23 -10.39
N THR A 185 5.34 9.02 -11.47
CA THR A 185 4.86 8.75 -12.83
C THR A 185 4.93 7.26 -13.17
N GLY A 186 3.89 6.72 -13.80
CA GLY A 186 3.89 5.35 -14.33
C GLY A 186 4.61 5.26 -15.66
N VAL A 187 5.31 4.17 -15.92
CA VAL A 187 6.01 3.91 -17.19
C VAL A 187 5.46 2.65 -17.81
N LEU A 188 5.01 2.76 -19.06
CA LEU A 188 4.59 1.64 -19.89
C LEU A 188 5.64 1.39 -20.97
N ARG A 189 5.92 0.13 -21.25
CA ARG A 189 6.74 -0.31 -22.37
C ARG A 189 5.82 -0.80 -23.49
N CYS A 190 5.93 -0.18 -24.66
CA CYS A 190 5.25 -0.60 -25.88
C CYS A 190 6.22 -1.45 -26.71
N ASN A 191 5.86 -2.72 -26.92
CA ASN A 191 6.66 -3.66 -27.71
C ASN A 191 6.24 -3.60 -29.20
N GLN A 192 7.09 -4.13 -30.07
CA GLN A 192 6.86 -4.14 -31.53
C GLN A 192 5.63 -4.95 -31.95
N ASN A 193 5.27 -5.97 -31.19
CA ASN A 193 4.05 -6.76 -31.38
C ASN A 193 2.78 -6.04 -30.86
N GLN A 194 2.85 -4.73 -30.62
CA GLN A 194 1.79 -3.88 -30.09
C GLN A 194 1.32 -4.25 -28.67
N THR A 195 2.02 -5.13 -27.94
CA THR A 195 1.70 -5.36 -26.52
C THR A 195 2.24 -4.24 -25.65
N ILE A 196 1.45 -3.86 -24.65
CA ILE A 196 1.79 -2.79 -23.71
C ILE A 196 1.98 -3.43 -22.34
N HIS A 197 3.17 -3.30 -21.77
CA HIS A 197 3.48 -3.81 -20.44
C HIS A 197 3.60 -2.66 -19.45
N PHE A 198 3.02 -2.80 -18.26
CA PHE A 198 3.37 -1.92 -17.16
C PHE A 198 4.81 -2.21 -16.74
N TYR A 199 5.69 -1.22 -16.90
CA TYR A 199 7.13 -1.41 -16.79
C TYR A 199 7.67 -0.94 -15.45
N SER A 200 7.37 0.29 -15.02
CA SER A 200 7.86 0.80 -13.74
C SER A 200 7.06 2.00 -13.21
N ILE A 201 7.42 2.46 -12.01
CA ILE A 201 6.95 3.72 -11.43
C ILE A 201 8.20 4.53 -11.06
N THR A 202 8.32 5.75 -11.56
CA THR A 202 9.52 6.58 -11.44
C THR A 202 9.20 7.98 -10.93
N LYS A 203 10.22 8.74 -10.55
CA LYS A 203 10.06 10.19 -10.34
C LYS A 203 9.81 10.85 -11.70
N ASN A 204 8.78 11.68 -11.77
CA ASN A 204 8.55 12.55 -12.92
C ASN A 204 9.72 13.53 -13.04
N LYS A 205 10.50 13.43 -14.11
CA LYS A 205 11.61 14.34 -14.42
C LYS A 205 11.15 15.66 -15.07
N ASN A 206 9.89 15.72 -15.50
CA ASN A 206 9.26 16.87 -16.15
C ASN A 206 8.26 17.59 -15.25
N ALA A 207 8.23 17.26 -13.95
CA ALA A 207 7.47 18.00 -12.95
C ALA A 207 8.44 18.86 -12.15
N ASP A 208 8.97 19.86 -12.84
CA ASP A 208 9.42 21.16 -12.33
C ASP A 208 9.09 22.18 -13.43
#